data_AF-A0A537WC78-F1
#
_entry.id   AF-A0A537WC78-F1
#
_cell.length_a   1.000
_cell.length_b   1.000
_cell.length_c   1.000
_cell.angle_alpha   90.00
_cell.angle_beta   90.00
_cell.angle_gamma   90.00
#
_symmetry.space_group_name_H-M   'P 1'
#
loop_
_entity.id
_entity.type
_entity.pdbx_description
1 polymer ?
#
loop_
_entity_poly.entity_id
_entity_poly.type
_entity_poly.pdbx_seq_one_letter_code
_entity_poly.pdbx_strand_id
1 'polypeptide(L)'
;MFPALRDVLGPEFHFTDLVRAQAHGAEYALLPWTAVVDGIDAEGVDLVREAPDGRVAEIRFAMRPLAAIEAVHRLMKERIGPPPSGDRVG
;
A
#
# COMPACT_ATOMS: atom_id res chain seq x y z
N MET A 1 -6.13 4.95 11.28
CA MET A 1 -6.60 4.81 9.89
C MET A 1 -5.58 5.54 9.01
N PHE A 2 -4.84 4.84 8.15
CA PHE A 2 -3.64 5.32 7.43
C PHE A 2 -3.91 6.55 6.54
N PRO A 3 -3.59 7.80 6.95
CA PRO A 3 -3.94 9.00 6.20
C PRO A 3 -3.16 9.13 4.88
N ALA A 4 -1.94 8.59 4.86
CA ALA A 4 -1.01 8.70 3.74
C ALA A 4 -1.49 8.00 2.45
N LEU A 5 -2.28 6.92 2.55
CA LEU A 5 -2.79 6.22 1.38
C LEU A 5 -3.88 7.05 0.69
N ARG A 6 -4.83 7.60 1.46
CA ARG A 6 -5.90 8.45 0.90
C ARG A 6 -5.34 9.71 0.24
N ASP A 7 -4.27 10.24 0.79
CA ASP A 7 -3.54 11.38 0.25
C ASP A 7 -2.96 11.15 -1.16
N VAL A 8 -2.65 9.89 -1.50
CA VAL A 8 -2.08 9.49 -2.79
C VAL A 8 -3.13 8.87 -3.72
N LEU A 9 -3.99 8.00 -3.17
CA LEU A 9 -4.99 7.22 -3.90
C LEU A 9 -6.31 7.98 -4.12
N GLY A 10 -6.44 9.17 -3.54
CA GLY A 10 -7.57 10.05 -3.77
C GLY A 10 -8.76 9.83 -2.82
N PRO A 11 -9.80 10.66 -2.95
CA PRO A 11 -10.91 10.72 -1.99
C PRO A 11 -11.82 9.49 -2.02
N GLU A 12 -11.81 8.73 -3.11
CA GLU A 12 -12.64 7.54 -3.34
C GLU A 12 -12.01 6.26 -2.77
N PHE A 13 -10.79 6.35 -2.20
CA PHE A 13 -10.15 5.24 -1.52
C PHE A 13 -10.97 4.75 -0.32
N HIS A 14 -11.23 3.45 -0.26
CA HIS A 14 -11.81 2.80 0.91
C HIS A 14 -11.39 1.33 1.03
N PHE A 15 -11.18 0.88 2.28
CA PHE A 15 -11.04 -0.54 2.58
C PHE A 15 -12.40 -1.23 2.42
N THR A 16 -12.38 -2.40 1.79
CA THR A 16 -13.59 -3.18 1.51
C THR A 16 -13.78 -4.34 2.47
N ASP A 17 -12.70 -4.85 3.07
CA ASP A 17 -12.77 -5.99 4.00
C ASP A 17 -11.53 -6.07 4.93
N LEU A 18 -11.57 -7.00 5.88
CA LEU A 18 -10.44 -7.47 6.66
C LEU A 18 -10.45 -9.01 6.68
N VAL A 19 -9.46 -9.61 6.02
CA VAL A 19 -9.33 -11.07 5.92
C VAL A 19 -8.09 -11.54 6.69
N ARG A 20 -8.23 -12.56 7.54
CA ARG A 20 -7.08 -13.23 8.17
C ARG A 20 -6.70 -14.48 7.38
N ALA A 21 -5.42 -14.64 7.05
CA ALA A 21 -4.92 -15.79 6.31
C ALA A 21 -3.60 -16.31 6.87
N GLN A 22 -3.40 -17.63 6.78
CA GLN A 22 -2.14 -18.28 7.14
C GLN A 22 -1.36 -18.62 5.86
N ALA A 23 -0.10 -18.19 5.78
CA ALA A 23 0.78 -18.51 4.66
C ALA A 23 2.21 -18.73 5.15
N HIS A 24 2.88 -19.77 4.66
CA HIS A 24 4.27 -20.10 5.02
C HIS A 24 4.54 -20.16 6.53
N GLY A 25 3.55 -20.61 7.31
CA GLY A 25 3.66 -20.70 8.78
C GLY A 25 3.47 -19.38 9.53
N ALA A 26 3.06 -18.30 8.87
CA ALA A 26 2.76 -17.02 9.49
C ALA A 26 1.31 -16.57 9.22
N GLU A 27 0.73 -15.84 10.17
CA GLU A 27 -0.59 -15.22 10.04
C GLU A 27 -0.45 -13.81 9.46
N TYR A 28 -1.34 -13.46 8.54
CA TYR A 28 -1.41 -12.16 7.90
C TYR A 28 -2.82 -11.60 8.03
N ALA A 29 -2.91 -10.30 8.29
CA ALA A 29 -4.11 -9.50 8.05
C ALA A 29 -4.02 -8.92 6.65
N LEU A 30 -4.98 -9.26 5.80
CA LEU A 30 -5.15 -8.71 4.47
C LEU A 30 -6.26 -7.67 4.53
N LEU A 31 -5.99 -6.48 4.01
CA LEU A 31 -6.94 -5.37 3.93
C LEU A 31 -7.16 -5.01 2.46
N PRO A 32 -8.11 -5.67 1.77
CA PRO A 32 -8.49 -5.29 0.42
C PRO A 32 -9.09 -3.89 0.40
N TRP A 33 -8.86 -3.16 -0.69
CA TRP A 33 -9.35 -1.81 -0.88
C TRP A 33 -9.61 -1.53 -2.36
N THR A 34 -10.42 -0.50 -2.61
CA THR A 34 -10.62 0.08 -3.94
C THR A 34 -10.38 1.59 -3.90
N ALA A 35 -10.07 2.17 -5.06
CA ALA A 35 -9.87 3.61 -5.26
C ALA A 35 -10.07 3.99 -6.72
N VAL A 36 -10.14 5.30 -6.99
CA VAL A 36 -10.08 5.87 -8.34
C VAL A 36 -8.88 6.80 -8.39
N VAL A 37 -7.87 6.45 -9.18
CA VAL A 37 -6.62 7.21 -9.32
C VAL A 37 -6.52 7.74 -10.73
N ASP A 38 -6.49 9.07 -10.91
CA ASP A 38 -6.53 9.72 -12.23
C ASP A 38 -7.68 9.22 -13.14
N GLY A 39 -8.83 8.88 -12.55
CA GLY A 39 -9.98 8.34 -13.28
C GLY A 39 -9.87 6.85 -13.64
N ILE A 40 -8.85 6.14 -13.13
CA ILE A 40 -8.67 4.69 -13.31
C ILE A 40 -9.15 3.98 -12.05
N ASP A 41 -10.07 3.04 -12.22
CA ASP A 41 -10.48 2.12 -11.15
C ASP A 41 -9.29 1.25 -10.73
N ALA A 42 -8.95 1.34 -9.45
CA ALA A 42 -7.85 0.63 -8.84
C ALA A 42 -8.36 -0.27 -7.72
N GLU A 43 -7.77 -1.46 -7.63
CA GLU A 43 -7.99 -2.38 -6.53
C GLU A 43 -6.64 -2.81 -5.99
N GLY A 44 -6.58 -3.06 -4.69
CA GLY A 44 -5.39 -3.63 -4.09
C GLY A 44 -5.65 -4.23 -2.73
N VAL A 45 -4.57 -4.69 -2.13
CA VAL A 45 -4.59 -5.31 -0.81
C VAL A 45 -3.30 -4.97 -0.09
N ASP A 46 -3.45 -4.52 1.15
CA ASP A 46 -2.34 -4.42 2.09
C ASP A 46 -2.26 -5.72 2.89
N LEU A 47 -1.08 -6.35 2.91
CA LEU A 47 -0.79 -7.53 3.70
C LEU A 47 0.08 -7.11 4.87
N VAL A 48 -0.42 -7.30 6.07
CA VAL A 48 0.24 -6.93 7.32
C VAL A 48 0.52 -8.19 8.12
N ARG A 49 1.77 -8.37 8.56
CA ARG A 49 2.14 -9.38 9.54
C ARG A 49 2.54 -8.72 10.84
N GLU A 50 1.99 -9.19 11.93
CA GLU A 50 2.35 -8.75 13.27
C GLU A 50 3.49 -9.62 13.83
N ALA A 51 4.40 -8.98 14.57
CA ALA A 51 5.38 -9.65 15.40
C ALA A 51 4.70 -10.14 16.71
N PRO A 52 5.34 -11.06 17.47
CA PRO A 52 4.81 -11.52 18.75
C PRO A 52 4.58 -10.41 19.79
N ASP A 53 5.23 -9.25 19.64
CA ASP A 53 5.05 -8.08 20.51
C ASP A 53 3.90 -7.16 20.06
N GLY A 54 3.11 -7.58 19.06
CA GLY A 54 1.98 -6.83 18.52
C GLY A 54 2.37 -5.66 17.60
N ARG A 55 3.65 -5.49 17.28
CA ARG A 55 4.09 -4.49 16.30
C ARG A 55 3.98 -5.04 14.88
N VAL A 56 3.89 -4.15 13.90
CA VAL A 56 3.95 -4.54 12.50
C VAL A 56 5.37 -5.02 12.16
N ALA A 57 5.51 -6.29 11.81
CA ALA A 57 6.76 -6.91 11.39
C ALA A 57 7.00 -6.74 9.89
N GLU A 58 5.91 -6.68 9.10
CA GLU A 58 5.98 -6.68 7.65
C GLU A 58 4.73 -6.02 7.06
N ILE A 59 4.95 -5.20 6.04
CA ILE A 59 3.90 -4.67 5.18
C ILE A 59 4.27 -4.99 3.74
N ARG A 60 3.38 -5.68 3.04
CA ARG A 60 3.41 -5.80 1.59
C ARG A 60 2.14 -5.20 1.03
N PHE A 61 2.20 -4.72 -0.20
CA PHE A 61 1.02 -4.29 -0.91
C PHE A 61 1.04 -4.87 -2.32
N ALA A 62 -0.16 -5.14 -2.85
CA ALA A 62 -0.37 -5.44 -4.25
C ALA A 62 -1.50 -4.57 -4.78
N MET A 63 -1.40 -4.16 -6.04
CA MET A 63 -2.37 -3.28 -6.70
C MET A 63 -2.57 -3.73 -8.15
N ARG A 64 -3.73 -3.44 -8.70
CA ARG A 64 -4.09 -3.58 -10.12
C ARG A 64 -5.04 -2.45 -10.55
N PRO A 65 -5.17 -2.16 -11.86
CA PRO A 65 -4.34 -2.64 -12.98
C PRO A 65 -2.99 -1.91 -13.06
N LEU A 66 -2.13 -2.30 -14.00
CA LEU A 66 -0.81 -1.67 -14.22
C LEU A 66 -0.89 -0.15 -14.42
N ALA A 67 -1.89 0.33 -15.17
CA ALA A 67 -2.07 1.76 -15.41
C ALA A 67 -2.30 2.55 -14.11
N ALA A 68 -3.02 1.97 -13.14
CA ALA A 68 -3.18 2.59 -11.81
C ALA A 68 -1.86 2.59 -11.03
N ILE A 69 -1.08 1.52 -11.11
CA ILE A 69 0.25 1.45 -10.47
C ILE A 69 1.16 2.56 -11.01
N GLU A 70 1.18 2.76 -12.33
CA GLU A 70 1.96 3.80 -12.98
C GLU A 70 1.54 5.21 -12.54
N ALA A 71 0.23 5.46 -12.46
CA ALA A 71 -0.32 6.72 -11.96
C ALA A 71 0.10 6.98 -10.50
N VAL A 72 -0.04 5.98 -9.63
CA VAL A 72 0.37 6.08 -8.22
C VAL A 72 1.86 6.30 -8.07
N HIS A 73 2.70 5.59 -8.84
CA HIS A 73 4.16 5.82 -8.87
C HIS A 73 4.52 7.27 -9.22
N ARG A 74 3.83 7.86 -10.21
CA ARG A 74 4.01 9.27 -10.59
C ARG A 74 3.64 10.21 -9.44
N LEU A 75 2.45 10.05 -8.86
CA LEU A 75 1.96 10.87 -7.73
C LEU A 75 2.87 10.76 -6.49
N MET A 76 3.36 9.56 -6.18
CA MET A 76 4.31 9.36 -5.08
C MET A 76 5.63 10.10 -5.34
N LYS A 77 6.15 10.06 -6.57
CA LYS A 77 7.39 10.78 -6.94
C LYS A 77 7.25 12.30 -6.76
N GLU A 78 6.09 12.85 -7.09
CA GLU A 78 5.79 14.28 -6.88
C GLU A 78 5.77 14.67 -5.40
N ARG A 79 5.35 13.76 -4.52
CA ARG A 79 5.14 14.03 -3.09
C ARG A 79 6.36 13.76 -2.21
N ILE A 80 7.14 12.72 -2.53
CA ILE A 80 8.30 12.29 -1.73
C ILE A 80 9.55 13.11 -2.10
N GLY A 81 9.54 13.79 -3.24
CA GLY A 81 10.72 14.48 -3.76
C GLY A 81 11.81 13.49 -4.20
N PRO A 82 12.98 13.98 -4.64
CA PRO A 82 14.12 13.09 -4.88
C PRO A 82 14.49 12.38 -3.58
N PRO A 83 15.00 11.13 -3.66
CA PRO A 83 15.54 10.46 -2.48
C PRO A 83 16.57 11.38 -1.82
N PRO A 84 16.66 11.39 -0.47
CA PRO A 84 17.65 12.20 0.22
C PRO A 84 19.03 11.94 -0.39
N SER A 85 19.77 13.01 -0.68
CA SER A 85 21.14 12.94 -1.15
C SER A 85 22.02 12.40 -0.01
N GLY A 86 22.00 11.10 0.20
CA GLY A 86 22.82 10.37 1.14
C GLY A 86 23.55 9.27 0.38
N ASP A 87 24.86 9.22 0.57
CA ASP A 87 25.77 8.28 -0.08
C ASP A 87 25.15 6.88 -0.17
N ARG A 88 25.13 6.34 -1.40
CA ARG A 88 24.97 4.90 -1.58
C ARG A 88 26.17 4.26 -0.88
N VAL A 89 25.96 3.77 0.34
CA VAL A 89 26.92 2.86 0.96
C VAL A 89 26.99 1.66 0.01
N GLY A 90 28.17 1.49 -0.59
CA GLY A 90 28.46 0.47 -1.59
C GLY A 90 28.45 -0.94 -1.03
#